data_AF-A0A6N8HRJ6-F1
#
_entry.id   AF-A0A6N8HRJ6-F1
#
_cell.length_a   1.000
_cell.length_b   1.000
_cell.length_c   1.000
_cell.angle_alpha   90.00
_cell.angle_beta   90.00
_cell.angle_gamma   90.00
#
_symmetry.space_group_name_H-M   'P 1'
#
loop_
_entity.id
_entity.type
_entity.pdbx_description
1 polymer ?
#
loop_
_entity_poly.entity_id
_entity_poly.type
_entity_poly.pdbx_seq_one_letter_code
_entity_poly.pdbx_strand_id
1 'polypeptide(L)'
;MQTRMEKRKQKKRKWPWWVGGFFLAVILLVGGYALYMWDQVGDTLETMHNPLARDEHPERQKELDKRFKETDAINILLLGVDERPGDRGRSDTMILMSLNPKTDSMAMLSIPATLM
;
A
#
# COMPACT_ATOMS: atom_id res chain seq x y z
N MET A 1 44.47 -69.68 -6.83
CA MET A 1 43.20 -69.58 -6.09
C MET A 1 42.71 -68.14 -6.15
N GLN A 2 41.56 -67.91 -6.78
CA GLN A 2 41.05 -66.57 -7.08
C GLN A 2 40.22 -66.04 -5.91
N THR A 3 40.65 -64.93 -5.33
CA THR A 3 39.96 -64.22 -4.25
C THR A 3 38.76 -63.46 -4.82
N ARG A 4 37.54 -63.89 -4.45
CA ARG A 4 36.28 -63.30 -4.91
C ARG A 4 36.08 -61.91 -4.29
N MET A 5 35.97 -60.88 -5.14
CA MET A 5 35.55 -59.53 -4.76
C MET A 5 34.03 -59.49 -4.55
N GLU A 6 33.58 -59.27 -3.31
CA GLU A 6 32.19 -58.97 -3.01
C GLU A 6 31.79 -57.58 -3.54
N LYS A 7 30.84 -57.55 -4.47
CA LYS A 7 30.19 -56.32 -4.93
C LYS A 7 29.22 -55.84 -3.85
N ARG A 8 29.60 -54.78 -3.12
CA ARG A 8 28.68 -54.03 -2.24
C ARG A 8 27.47 -53.53 -3.05
N LYS A 9 26.29 -54.09 -2.75
CA LYS A 9 25.01 -53.60 -3.29
C LYS A 9 24.74 -52.19 -2.77
N GLN A 10 24.88 -51.19 -3.64
CA GLN A 10 24.49 -49.80 -3.37
C GLN A 10 22.98 -49.75 -3.07
N LYS A 11 22.61 -49.46 -1.82
CA LYS A 11 21.22 -49.26 -1.41
C LYS A 11 20.68 -48.03 -2.16
N LYS A 12 19.70 -48.22 -3.06
CA LYS A 12 19.02 -47.09 -3.72
C LYS A 12 18.37 -46.22 -2.66
N ARG A 13 18.98 -45.06 -2.38
CA ARG A 13 18.54 -44.11 -1.37
C ARG A 13 17.17 -43.57 -1.82
N LYS A 14 16.09 -43.96 -1.13
CA LYS A 14 14.70 -43.57 -1.48
C LYS A 14 14.35 -42.11 -1.11
N TRP A 15 15.30 -41.39 -0.52
CA TRP A 15 15.12 -40.02 -0.05
C TRP A 15 14.78 -38.95 -1.12
N PRO A 16 15.31 -38.97 -2.36
CA PRO A 16 14.93 -37.97 -3.35
C PRO A 16 13.47 -38.09 -3.79
N TRP A 17 12.86 -39.27 -3.63
CA TRP A 17 11.41 -39.46 -3.86
C TRP A 17 10.56 -38.78 -2.78
N TRP A 18 11.05 -38.74 -1.54
CA TRP A 18 10.39 -38.06 -0.44
C TRP A 18 10.55 -36.54 -0.53
N VAL A 19 11.74 -36.07 -0.93
CA VAL A 19 12.00 -34.64 -1.19
C VAL A 19 11.16 -34.14 -2.38
N GLY A 20 11.06 -34.93 -3.46
CA GLY A 20 10.21 -34.59 -4.60
C GLY A 20 8.72 -34.52 -4.22
N GLY A 21 8.24 -35.47 -3.41
CA GLY A 21 6.86 -35.45 -2.90
C GLY A 21 6.58 -34.24 -2.01
N PHE A 22 7.52 -33.86 -1.15
CA PHE A 22 7.38 -32.67 -0.30
C PHE A 22 7.32 -31.38 -1.12
N PHE A 23 8.20 -31.21 -2.11
CA PHE A 23 8.17 -30.04 -2.98
C PHE A 23 6.88 -29.95 -3.80
N LEU A 24 6.38 -31.07 -4.32
CA LEU A 24 5.12 -31.11 -5.05
C LEU A 24 3.92 -30.73 -4.17
N ALA A 25 3.91 -31.20 -2.91
CA ALA A 25 2.88 -30.84 -1.94
C ALA A 25 2.89 -29.34 -1.63
N VAL A 26 4.07 -28.73 -1.46
CA VAL A 26 4.19 -27.27 -1.23
C VAL A 26 3.69 -26.48 -2.42
N ILE A 27 4.03 -26.88 -3.65
CA ILE A 27 3.56 -26.22 -4.88
C ILE A 27 2.04 -26.31 -5.00
N LEU A 28 1.44 -27.46 -4.69
CA LEU A 28 -0.02 -27.62 -4.70
C LEU A 28 -0.71 -26.77 -3.63
N LEU A 29 -0.10 -26.63 -2.45
CA LEU A 29 -0.64 -25.83 -1.36
C LEU A 29 -0.61 -24.33 -1.70
N VAL A 30 0.52 -23.84 -2.21
CA VAL A 30 0.68 -22.44 -2.65
C VAL A 30 -0.17 -22.15 -3.88
N GLY A 31 -0.19 -23.04 -4.88
CA GLY A 31 -1.00 -22.90 -6.09
C GLY A 31 -2.50 -22.92 -5.79
N GLY A 32 -2.96 -23.82 -4.93
CA GLY A 32 -4.35 -23.88 -4.48
C GLY A 32 -4.76 -22.64 -3.68
N TYR A 33 -3.88 -22.13 -2.82
CA TYR A 33 -4.11 -20.89 -2.07
C TYR A 33 -4.15 -19.66 -2.99
N ALA A 34 -3.29 -19.61 -4.01
CA ALA A 34 -3.28 -18.52 -4.99
C ALA A 34 -4.55 -18.51 -5.86
N LEU A 35 -5.04 -19.69 -6.27
CA LEU A 35 -6.32 -19.81 -6.98
C LEU A 35 -7.49 -19.39 -6.09
N TYR A 36 -7.50 -19.78 -4.80
CA TYR A 36 -8.51 -19.35 -3.84
C TYR A 36 -8.51 -17.83 -3.61
N MET A 37 -7.33 -17.20 -3.61
CA MET A 37 -7.20 -15.75 -3.50
C MET A 37 -7.58 -15.01 -4.79
N TRP A 38 -7.47 -15.63 -5.97
CA TRP A 38 -7.85 -15.00 -7.24
C TRP A 38 -9.32 -14.58 -7.25
N ASP A 39 -10.21 -15.41 -6.71
CA ASP A 39 -11.64 -15.10 -6.60
C ASP A 39 -11.91 -13.89 -5.69
N GLN A 40 -11.07 -13.62 -4.68
CA GLN A 40 -11.18 -12.44 -3.81
C GLN A 40 -10.47 -11.18 -4.34
N VAL A 41 -9.42 -11.35 -5.13
CA VAL A 41 -8.69 -10.22 -5.73
C VAL A 41 -9.53 -9.55 -6.83
N GLY A 42 -10.37 -10.31 -7.54
CA GLY A 42 -11.31 -9.76 -8.53
C GLY A 42 -12.28 -8.73 -7.90
N ASP A 43 -13.00 -9.13 -6.85
CA ASP A 43 -14.02 -8.28 -6.21
C ASP A 43 -13.40 -7.10 -5.42
N THR A 44 -12.19 -7.27 -4.89
CA THR A 44 -11.50 -6.20 -4.13
C THR A 44 -10.89 -5.15 -5.05
N LEU A 45 -10.48 -5.51 -6.27
CA LEU A 45 -10.04 -4.55 -7.28
C LEU A 45 -11.20 -3.72 -7.83
N GLU A 46 -12.41 -4.27 -7.91
CA GLU A 46 -13.61 -3.53 -8.32
C GLU A 46 -14.10 -2.60 -7.20
N THR A 47 -14.00 -3.00 -5.94
CA THR A 47 -14.44 -2.17 -4.80
C THR A 47 -13.49 -1.01 -4.48
N MET A 48 -12.19 -1.14 -4.77
CA MET A 48 -11.23 -0.03 -4.64
C MET A 48 -11.21 0.92 -5.85
N HIS A 49 -11.81 0.52 -6.97
CA HIS A 49 -11.95 1.34 -8.17
C HIS A 49 -13.41 1.76 -8.31
N ASN A 50 -13.88 2.63 -7.41
CA ASN A 50 -14.91 3.59 -7.79
C ASN A 50 -14.16 4.72 -8.51
N PRO A 51 -13.98 4.69 -9.85
CA PRO A 51 -13.60 5.89 -10.56
C PRO A 51 -14.68 6.89 -10.21
N LEU A 52 -14.28 7.97 -9.54
CA LEU A 52 -15.18 9.09 -9.32
C LEU A 52 -15.72 9.44 -10.72
N ALA A 53 -17.01 9.74 -10.86
CA ALA A 53 -17.62 10.15 -12.14
C ALA A 53 -16.97 11.40 -12.80
N ARG A 54 -15.84 11.86 -12.24
CA ARG A 54 -14.90 12.83 -12.78
C ARG A 54 -13.96 12.24 -13.85
N ASP A 55 -13.87 10.92 -13.97
CA ASP A 55 -12.86 10.23 -14.79
C ASP A 55 -13.23 10.06 -16.27
N GLU A 56 -14.45 10.38 -16.69
CA GLU A 56 -14.89 10.20 -18.10
C GLU A 56 -14.20 11.14 -19.12
N HIS A 57 -13.42 12.12 -18.64
CA HIS A 57 -12.70 13.05 -19.52
C HIS A 57 -11.19 13.04 -19.23
N PRO A 58 -10.40 12.18 -19.91
CA PRO A 58 -8.96 12.07 -19.70
C PRO A 58 -8.20 13.38 -20.03
N GLU A 59 -8.76 14.22 -20.89
CA GLU A 59 -8.24 15.55 -21.21
C GLU A 59 -8.27 16.48 -19.99
N ARG A 60 -9.34 16.44 -19.18
CA ARG A 60 -9.47 17.26 -17.96
C ARG A 60 -8.56 16.77 -16.84
N GLN A 61 -8.35 15.47 -16.72
CA GLN A 61 -7.40 14.90 -15.75
C GLN A 61 -5.96 15.32 -16.09
N LYS A 62 -5.56 15.23 -17.36
CA LYS A 62 -4.23 15.69 -17.80
C LYS A 62 -4.03 17.20 -17.59
N GLU A 63 -5.07 18.00 -17.79
CA GLU A 63 -4.99 19.45 -17.52
C GLU A 63 -4.88 19.75 -16.03
N LEU A 64 -5.65 19.04 -15.18
CA LEU A 64 -5.57 19.17 -13.73
C LEU A 64 -4.21 18.68 -13.21
N ASP A 65 -3.71 17.53 -13.64
CA ASP A 65 -2.40 17.01 -13.23
C ASP A 65 -1.26 17.95 -13.62
N LYS A 66 -1.33 18.54 -14.82
CA LYS A 66 -0.37 19.57 -15.23
C LYS A 66 -0.48 20.81 -14.36
N ARG A 67 -1.69 21.31 -14.13
CA ARG A 67 -1.91 22.46 -13.23
C ARG A 67 -1.41 22.15 -11.82
N PHE A 68 -1.73 21.00 -11.23
CA PHE A 68 -1.29 20.62 -9.89
C PHE A 68 0.23 20.46 -9.80
N LYS A 69 0.89 19.92 -10.82
CA LYS A 69 2.37 19.80 -10.87
C LYS A 69 3.08 21.14 -11.12
N GLU A 70 2.44 22.05 -11.84
CA GLU A 70 3.00 23.38 -12.15
C GLU A 70 2.68 24.43 -11.07
N THR A 71 1.63 24.20 -10.27
CA THR A 71 1.18 25.12 -9.21
C THR A 71 2.15 25.15 -8.03
N ASP A 72 2.33 26.33 -7.45
CA ASP A 72 3.15 26.54 -6.26
C ASP A 72 2.54 25.92 -5.00
N ALA A 73 3.31 25.86 -3.91
CA ALA A 73 2.85 25.26 -2.66
C ALA A 73 1.56 25.92 -2.16
N ILE A 74 0.58 25.10 -1.79
CA ILE A 74 -0.72 25.53 -1.27
C ILE A 74 -0.65 25.58 0.25
N ASN A 75 -0.89 26.76 0.83
CA ASN A 75 -0.94 26.96 2.28
C ASN A 75 -2.39 27.08 2.75
N ILE A 76 -2.80 26.21 3.67
CA ILE A 76 -4.13 26.17 4.27
C ILE A 76 -3.98 26.48 5.75
N LEU A 77 -4.64 27.55 6.22
CA LEU A 77 -4.72 27.89 7.64
C LEU A 77 -6.03 27.36 8.21
N LEU A 78 -5.93 26.42 9.14
CA LEU A 78 -7.05 25.84 9.88
C LEU A 78 -7.16 26.54 11.24
N LEU A 79 -8.34 27.09 11.52
CA LEU A 79 -8.65 27.79 12.77
C LEU A 79 -9.80 27.04 13.47
N GLY A 80 -9.54 26.50 14.66
CA GLY A 80 -10.56 25.92 15.53
C GLY A 80 -11.02 26.95 16.56
N VAL A 81 -12.32 27.27 16.58
CA VAL A 81 -12.95 28.21 17.53
C VAL A 81 -13.72 27.44 18.61
N ASP A 82 -13.47 27.74 19.90
CA ASP A 82 -14.37 27.39 21.02
C ASP A 82 -15.38 28.53 21.17
N GLU A 83 -16.55 28.36 20.57
CA GLU A 83 -17.66 29.32 20.69
C GLU A 83 -18.71 28.82 21.69
N ARG A 84 -19.10 29.69 22.62
CA ARG A 84 -20.17 29.47 23.59
C ARG A 84 -21.26 30.53 23.37
N PRO A 85 -22.54 30.23 23.69
CA PRO A 85 -23.62 31.19 23.50
C PRO A 85 -23.34 32.49 24.28
N GLY A 86 -23.07 33.57 23.55
CA GLY A 86 -22.77 34.91 24.09
C GLY A 86 -21.29 35.33 24.07
N ASP A 87 -20.38 34.49 23.59
CA ASP A 87 -18.94 34.82 23.49
C ASP A 87 -18.49 34.96 22.02
N ARG A 88 -17.53 35.85 21.76
CA ARG A 88 -16.87 35.92 20.44
C ARG A 88 -15.85 34.79 20.43
N GLY A 89 -16.24 33.64 19.86
CA GLY A 89 -15.50 32.37 19.89
C GLY A 89 -13.98 32.50 19.89
N ARG A 90 -13.34 31.86 20.87
CA ARG A 90 -11.90 31.91 21.07
C ARG A 90 -11.22 30.87 20.19
N SER A 91 -10.28 31.28 19.34
CA SER A 91 -9.52 30.33 18.51
C SER A 91 -8.48 29.58 19.36
N ASP A 92 -8.82 28.37 19.82
CA ASP A 92 -7.94 27.55 20.66
C ASP A 92 -6.95 26.71 19.85
N THR A 93 -7.13 26.63 18.52
CA THR A 93 -6.24 25.86 17.64
C THR A 93 -5.97 26.58 16.32
N MET A 94 -4.69 26.79 15.99
CA MET A 94 -4.25 27.24 14.67
C MET A 94 -3.31 26.21 14.07
N ILE A 95 -3.62 25.69 12.88
CA ILE A 95 -2.76 24.75 12.16
C ILE A 95 -2.51 25.30 10.75
N LEU A 96 -1.26 25.56 10.42
CA LEU A 96 -0.82 25.90 9.07
C LEU A 96 -0.36 24.63 8.36
N MET A 97 -1.04 24.26 7.28
CA MET A 97 -0.71 23.13 6.44
C MET A 97 -0.20 23.63 5.09
N SER A 98 1.02 23.25 4.72
CA SER A 98 1.63 23.55 3.42
C SER A 98 1.72 22.27 2.61
N LEU A 99 1.02 22.20 1.49
CA LEU A 99 1.08 21.12 0.52
C LEU A 99 1.95 21.56 -0.65
N ASN A 100 3.09 20.91 -0.87
CA ASN A 100 3.95 21.18 -2.00
C ASN A 100 3.91 20.01 -3.01
N PRO A 101 3.16 20.15 -4.12
CA PRO A 101 3.05 19.10 -5.14
C PRO A 101 4.33 18.92 -5.97
N LYS A 102 5.26 19.90 -5.96
CA LYS A 102 6.55 19.81 -6.67
C LYS A 102 7.54 18.92 -5.94
N THR A 103 7.53 18.95 -4.61
CA THR A 103 8.43 18.16 -3.75
C THR A 103 7.74 16.95 -3.12
N ASP A 104 6.47 16.71 -3.48
CA ASP A 104 5.60 15.67 -2.90
C ASP A 104 5.66 15.66 -1.36
N SER A 105 5.72 16.85 -0.77
CA SER A 105 5.90 17.02 0.66
C SER A 105 4.78 17.84 1.26
N MET A 106 4.35 17.42 2.45
CA MET A 106 3.35 18.10 3.25
C MET A 106 3.97 18.48 4.59
N ALA A 107 3.89 19.75 4.94
CA ALA A 107 4.30 20.25 6.24
C ALA A 107 3.08 20.74 7.02
N MET A 108 3.03 20.41 8.30
CA MET A 108 1.97 20.86 9.21
C MET A 108 2.62 21.52 10.42
N LEU A 109 2.28 22.77 10.66
CA LEU A 109 2.74 23.56 11.80
C LEU A 109 1.55 23.89 12.68
N SER A 110 1.53 23.34 13.90
CA SER A 110 0.57 23.76 14.92
C SER A 110 1.13 24.98 15.65
N ILE A 111 0.35 26.08 15.65
CA ILE A 111 0.67 27.30 16.38
C ILE A 111 -0.23 27.32 17.62
N PRO A 112 0.31 27.10 18.84
CA PRO A 112 -0.48 27.21 20.05
C PRO A 112 -0.88 28.67 20.27
N ALA A 113 -2.10 28.90 20.79
CA ALA A 113 -2.63 30.22 21.08
C ALA A 113 -1.84 31.00 22.17
N THR A 114 -0.81 30.39 22.78
CA THR A 114 0.00 30.93 23.88
C THR A 114 1.40 31.40 23.44
N LEU A 115 1.55 31.83 22.19
CA LEU A 115 2.78 32.54 21.76
C LEU A 115 2.64 34.04 22.04
N MET A 116 2.61 34.41 23.33
CA MET A 116 3.16 35.67 23.89
C MET A 116 3.21 35.59 25.41
#